data_AF-A0A7S1FJB7-F1
#
_entry.id   AF-A0A7S1FJB7-F1
#
_cell.length_a   1.000
_cell.length_b   1.000
_cell.length_c   1.000
_cell.angle_alpha   90.00
_cell.angle_beta   90.00
_cell.angle_gamma   90.00
#
_symmetry.space_group_name_H-M   'P 1'
#
loop_
_entity.id
_entity.type
_entity.pdbx_description
1 polymer ?
#
loop_
_entity_poly.entity_id
_entity_poly.type
_entity_poly.pdbx_seq_one_letter_code
_entity_poly.pdbx_strand_id
1 'polypeptide(L)'
;MRVDLSAVFARERPFVIGLCRELVLTTLVMYIDNIAVYMVAVTNEHRFQNVRIQDNVELLLASLCDSRAFAVVFLSLPELQTGEVFFSVSLLCVALASNNKQLSASCVVARAARVLKWCRLLRVLCFFSTVMPSQMDHCFLNRYDATYSVSEHWREALTHWRVGGGCNDLIFSGHTVVLMLCGLMYDEHGHQASSATQFGGGSRRSWVPWLMWFRVVHAGFRIVHSKHHMSIDVIVSVIVTSLVWHRLGPWRDVMDSSLESRIETIGGVFETMPGLIEDGGVSRLSSASTRRLWSASTSASTLTVDPEDKRRRERSGHVRGIIWTVITLLCGVLGFGLLRAQEAGPLSDFNRKRLRRISVDPPVAEASQRIFCIVMLIETSAAARRDYTSAVRETWGHRCDGLLVWGEADAEVAPWSLVAQGELAESDAEDRWFRARQMWRHIAGHEVSRFDWFVAVDDGGFVLVENLRRLVAELPSDIPSYTVSEVPYSGWGYVLNRQAADQLMASFDDERCPRPTRERAKLSEEYNLVKACLEAVNVLPVQWDQRTEIRRALECERDDSQSVINLKTRQRGSDVCKRAVLAYMIPAASVTRDLYRTVYTEP
;
A
#
# COMPACT_ATOMS: atom_id res chain seq x y z
N MET A 1 -20.57 35.05 7.94
CA MET A 1 -21.57 34.19 8.62
C MET A 1 -20.93 33.71 9.92
N ARG A 2 -21.45 34.11 11.10
CA ARG A 2 -20.91 33.62 12.39
C ARG A 2 -21.49 32.23 12.63
N VAL A 3 -20.65 31.20 12.66
CA VAL A 3 -21.06 29.84 13.03
C VAL A 3 -21.20 29.80 14.55
N ASP A 4 -22.41 29.52 15.04
CA ASP A 4 -22.63 29.29 16.47
C ASP A 4 -22.14 27.89 16.85
N LEU A 5 -20.92 27.82 17.36
CA LEU A 5 -20.28 26.57 17.79
C LEU A 5 -21.07 25.83 18.86
N SER A 6 -21.81 26.55 19.71
CA SER A 6 -22.60 25.95 20.79
C SER A 6 -23.83 25.21 20.24
N ALA A 7 -24.51 25.81 19.25
CA ALA A 7 -25.62 25.18 18.54
C ALA A 7 -25.18 23.98 17.71
N VAL A 8 -24.02 24.08 17.04
CA VAL A 8 -23.43 22.96 16.28
C VAL A 8 -23.07 21.81 17.22
N PHE A 9 -22.43 22.08 18.36
CA PHE A 9 -22.08 21.06 19.34
C PHE A 9 -23.32 20.35 19.91
N ALA A 10 -24.37 21.10 20.27
CA ALA A 10 -25.63 20.53 20.74
C ALA A 10 -26.29 19.60 19.71
N ARG A 11 -26.20 19.93 18.42
CA ARG A 11 -26.71 19.11 17.30
C ARG A 11 -25.90 17.84 17.08
N GLU A 12 -24.56 17.91 17.15
CA GLU A 12 -23.67 16.78 16.88
C GLU A 12 -23.58 15.79 18.04
N ARG A 13 -23.65 16.28 19.29
CA ARG A 13 -23.48 15.51 20.54
C ARG A 13 -24.17 14.13 20.57
N PRO A 14 -25.45 13.96 20.19
CA PRO A 14 -26.10 12.64 20.26
C PRO A 14 -25.50 11.62 19.27
N PHE A 15 -24.91 12.07 18.17
CA PHE A 15 -24.35 11.19 17.12
C PHE A 15 -22.88 10.83 17.35
N VAL A 16 -22.15 11.62 18.15
CA VAL A 16 -20.72 11.41 18.40
C VAL A 16 -20.44 10.00 18.94
N ILE A 17 -21.18 9.53 19.96
CA ILE A 17 -20.95 8.19 20.54
C ILE A 17 -21.11 7.09 19.49
N GLY A 18 -22.12 7.21 18.63
CA GLY A 18 -22.33 6.27 17.52
C GLY A 18 -21.17 6.29 16.53
N LEU A 19 -20.68 7.48 16.17
CA LEU A 19 -19.49 7.65 15.34
C LEU A 19 -18.26 7.00 15.97
N CYS A 20 -17.95 7.24 17.25
CA CYS A 20 -16.78 6.64 17.91
C CYS A 20 -16.82 5.12 17.82
N ARG A 21 -17.99 4.55 18.11
CA ARG A 21 -18.19 3.11 18.09
C ARG A 21 -17.88 2.54 16.70
N GLU A 22 -18.41 3.14 15.64
CA GLU A 22 -18.14 2.64 14.28
C GLU A 22 -16.69 2.86 13.87
N LEU A 23 -16.05 3.97 14.25
CA LEU A 23 -14.63 4.19 13.95
C LEU A 23 -13.72 3.15 14.63
N VAL A 24 -13.98 2.82 15.90
CA VAL A 24 -13.25 1.76 16.62
C VAL A 24 -13.44 0.40 15.93
N LEU A 25 -14.68 0.04 15.61
CA LEU A 25 -14.96 -1.22 14.92
C LEU A 25 -14.36 -1.26 13.51
N THR A 26 -14.39 -0.16 12.78
CA THR A 26 -13.77 -0.06 11.45
C THR A 26 -12.26 -0.24 11.54
N THR A 27 -11.62 0.38 12.53
CA THR A 27 -10.17 0.26 12.75
C THR A 27 -9.79 -1.20 13.07
N LEU A 28 -10.57 -1.88 13.92
CA LEU A 28 -10.36 -3.29 14.22
C LEU A 28 -10.49 -4.16 12.97
N VAL A 29 -11.51 -3.93 12.13
CA VAL A 29 -11.68 -4.71 10.90
C VAL A 29 -10.56 -4.41 9.88
N MET A 30 -10.09 -3.17 9.78
CA MET A 30 -8.92 -2.84 8.94
C MET A 30 -7.64 -3.56 9.41
N TYR A 31 -7.46 -3.73 10.73
CA TYR A 31 -6.33 -4.49 11.26
C TYR A 31 -6.40 -5.95 10.84
N ILE A 32 -7.59 -6.55 10.93
CA ILE A 32 -7.84 -7.93 10.50
C ILE A 32 -7.64 -8.07 8.99
N ASP A 33 -8.13 -7.13 8.18
CA ASP A 33 -7.90 -7.05 6.73
C ASP A 33 -6.40 -7.05 6.42
N ASN A 34 -5.62 -6.20 7.08
CA ASN A 34 -4.16 -6.15 6.91
C ASN A 34 -3.47 -7.50 7.22
N ILE A 35 -3.87 -8.17 8.31
CA ILE A 35 -3.33 -9.49 8.66
C ILE A 35 -3.70 -10.53 7.60
N ALA A 36 -4.96 -10.56 7.16
CA ALA A 36 -5.44 -11.49 6.15
C ALA A 36 -4.68 -11.32 4.83
N VAL A 37 -4.51 -10.08 4.35
CA VAL A 37 -3.74 -9.75 3.15
C VAL A 37 -2.32 -10.35 3.20
N TYR A 38 -1.64 -10.21 4.34
CA TYR A 38 -0.27 -10.71 4.51
C TYR A 38 -0.24 -12.24 4.60
N MET A 39 -1.07 -12.81 5.47
CA MET A 39 -1.06 -14.26 5.72
C MET A 39 -1.40 -15.03 4.45
N VAL A 40 -2.40 -14.59 3.70
CA VAL A 40 -2.76 -15.22 2.42
C VAL A 40 -1.62 -15.15 1.41
N ALA A 41 -0.74 -14.15 1.47
CA ALA A 41 0.41 -14.04 0.57
C ALA A 41 1.52 -15.03 0.88
N VAL A 42 1.81 -15.23 2.16
CA VAL A 42 2.86 -16.17 2.57
C VAL A 42 2.39 -17.62 2.49
N THR A 43 1.08 -17.88 2.64
CA THR A 43 0.51 -19.23 2.53
C THR A 43 0.11 -19.64 1.12
N ASN A 44 0.15 -18.74 0.13
CA ASN A 44 -0.16 -19.09 -1.26
C ASN A 44 0.92 -20.05 -1.82
N GLU A 45 0.50 -21.23 -2.27
CA GLU A 45 1.36 -22.26 -2.84
C GLU A 45 1.90 -21.87 -4.22
N HIS A 46 1.14 -21.07 -4.97
CA HIS A 46 1.49 -20.60 -6.32
C HIS A 46 2.19 -19.24 -6.32
N ARG A 47 2.63 -18.74 -5.16
CA ARG A 47 3.19 -17.39 -5.03
C ARG A 47 4.39 -17.06 -5.92
N PHE A 48 5.14 -18.07 -6.38
CA PHE A 48 6.28 -17.85 -7.28
C PHE A 48 5.95 -18.16 -8.75
N GLN A 49 4.71 -18.53 -9.05
CA GLN A 49 4.23 -18.79 -10.40
C GLN A 49 3.53 -17.53 -10.92
N ASN A 50 3.94 -17.02 -12.09
CA ASN A 50 3.24 -15.93 -12.76
C ASN A 50 2.00 -16.49 -13.48
N VAL A 51 0.96 -16.82 -12.72
CA VAL A 51 -0.33 -17.21 -13.28
C VAL A 51 -1.02 -15.95 -13.80
N ARG A 52 -1.13 -15.80 -15.11
CA ARG A 52 -1.74 -14.60 -15.71
C ARG A 52 -3.23 -14.79 -15.95
N ILE A 53 -3.98 -13.75 -15.62
CA ILE A 53 -5.37 -13.58 -16.00
C ILE A 53 -5.42 -12.34 -16.92
N GLN A 54 -6.14 -12.44 -18.02
CA GLN A 54 -6.27 -11.34 -18.97
C GLN A 54 -7.28 -10.30 -18.46
N ASP A 55 -6.83 -9.04 -18.33
CA ASP A 55 -7.67 -7.90 -18.03
C ASP A 55 -7.77 -6.98 -19.27
N ASN A 56 -8.91 -7.03 -19.95
CA ASN A 56 -9.13 -6.26 -21.17
C ASN A 56 -9.14 -4.74 -20.95
N VAL A 57 -9.49 -4.28 -19.74
CA VAL A 57 -9.50 -2.84 -19.43
C VAL A 57 -8.07 -2.35 -19.21
N GLU A 58 -7.22 -3.15 -18.56
CA GLU A 58 -5.80 -2.84 -18.42
C GLU A 58 -5.12 -2.74 -19.80
N LEU A 59 -5.37 -3.72 -20.68
CA LEU A 59 -4.82 -3.72 -22.05
C LEU A 59 -5.27 -2.49 -22.86
N LEU A 60 -6.55 -2.12 -22.75
CA LEU A 60 -7.09 -0.92 -23.38
C LEU A 60 -6.43 0.34 -22.84
N LEU A 61 -6.31 0.49 -21.51
CA LEU A 61 -5.70 1.66 -20.88
C LEU A 61 -4.21 1.76 -21.22
N ALA A 62 -3.48 0.65 -21.23
CA ALA A 62 -2.09 0.60 -21.64
C ALA A 62 -1.94 1.06 -23.11
N SER A 63 -2.78 0.55 -24.01
CA SER A 63 -2.78 0.95 -25.42
C SER A 63 -3.13 2.43 -25.62
N LEU A 64 -4.07 2.98 -24.84
CA LEU A 64 -4.38 4.40 -24.88
C LEU A 64 -3.22 5.25 -24.38
N CYS A 65 -2.51 4.79 -23.35
CA CYS A 65 -1.31 5.45 -22.82
C CYS A 65 -0.08 5.36 -23.73
N ASP A 66 -0.08 4.52 -24.77
CA ASP A 66 0.95 4.59 -25.82
C ASP A 66 0.87 5.94 -26.59
N SER A 67 -0.31 6.57 -26.61
CA SER A 67 -0.45 7.95 -27.11
C SER A 67 0.08 8.94 -26.08
N ARG A 68 1.18 9.63 -26.43
CA ARG A 68 1.82 10.65 -25.58
C ARG A 68 0.85 11.72 -25.10
N ALA A 69 -0.13 12.12 -25.91
CA ALA A 69 -1.11 13.14 -25.53
C ALA A 69 -2.06 12.63 -24.43
N PHE A 70 -2.56 11.40 -24.56
CA PHE A 70 -3.44 10.80 -23.57
C PHE A 70 -2.68 10.52 -22.27
N ALA A 71 -1.48 9.92 -22.35
CA ALA A 71 -0.65 9.64 -21.19
C ALA A 71 -0.35 10.90 -20.38
N VAL A 72 0.01 12.01 -21.02
CA VAL A 72 0.26 13.28 -20.32
C VAL A 72 -0.99 13.73 -19.58
N VAL A 73 -2.17 13.77 -20.21
CA VAL A 73 -3.39 14.23 -19.53
C VAL A 73 -3.83 13.29 -18.42
N PHE A 74 -3.83 11.98 -18.70
CA PHE A 74 -4.31 10.95 -17.77
C PHE A 74 -3.40 10.79 -16.54
N LEU A 75 -2.08 10.84 -16.74
CA LEU A 75 -1.09 10.65 -15.68
C LEU A 75 -0.72 11.94 -14.95
N SER A 76 -0.95 13.13 -15.54
CA SER A 76 -0.71 14.41 -14.85
C SER A 76 -1.75 14.72 -13.79
N LEU A 77 -2.94 14.12 -13.88
CA LEU A 77 -3.92 14.20 -12.81
C LEU A 77 -3.44 13.35 -11.63
N PRO A 78 -3.20 13.95 -10.44
CA PRO A 78 -2.72 13.21 -9.30
C PRO A 78 -3.71 12.13 -8.91
N GLU A 79 -3.20 11.00 -8.44
CA GLU A 79 -4.02 9.91 -7.94
C GLU A 79 -4.73 10.36 -6.65
N LEU A 80 -6.00 9.97 -6.47
CA LEU A 80 -6.76 10.35 -5.27
C LEU A 80 -6.23 9.57 -4.06
N GLN A 81 -5.15 10.07 -3.46
CA GLN A 81 -4.48 9.44 -2.33
C GLN A 81 -5.27 9.64 -1.03
N THR A 82 -4.88 8.88 0.00
CA THR A 82 -5.47 8.93 1.35
C THR A 82 -5.59 10.35 1.90
N GLY A 83 -4.59 11.21 1.66
CA GLY A 83 -4.62 12.62 2.09
C GLY A 83 -5.74 13.43 1.42
N GLU A 84 -5.92 13.29 0.11
CA GLU A 84 -6.97 13.99 -0.65
C GLU A 84 -8.37 13.52 -0.26
N VAL A 85 -8.52 12.22 0.00
CA VAL A 85 -9.75 11.64 0.55
C VAL A 85 -10.11 12.28 1.89
N PHE A 86 -9.17 12.34 2.83
CA PHE A 86 -9.43 12.95 4.13
C PHE A 86 -9.77 14.43 4.02
N PHE A 87 -9.04 15.17 3.18
CA PHE A 87 -9.33 16.57 2.91
C PHE A 87 -10.77 16.75 2.38
N SER A 88 -11.21 15.91 1.44
CA SER A 88 -12.56 15.97 0.89
C SER A 88 -13.63 15.70 1.96
N VAL A 89 -13.47 14.65 2.78
CA VAL A 89 -14.41 14.32 3.86
C VAL A 89 -14.45 15.44 4.90
N SER A 90 -13.30 15.99 5.29
CA SER A 90 -13.23 17.14 6.20
C SER A 90 -13.94 18.37 5.63
N LEU A 91 -13.74 18.67 4.34
CA LEU A 91 -14.41 19.79 3.67
C LEU A 91 -15.93 19.61 3.67
N LEU A 92 -16.42 18.39 3.39
CA LEU A 92 -17.84 18.08 3.46
C LEU A 92 -18.39 18.24 4.88
N CYS A 93 -17.68 17.74 5.90
CA CYS A 93 -18.07 17.88 7.30
C CYS A 93 -18.15 19.35 7.74
N VAL A 94 -17.17 20.18 7.35
CA VAL A 94 -17.18 21.62 7.65
C VAL A 94 -18.36 22.31 6.95
N ALA A 95 -18.61 21.98 5.68
CA ALA A 95 -19.73 22.54 4.93
C ALA A 95 -21.08 22.16 5.56
N LEU A 96 -21.26 20.90 5.98
CA LEU A 96 -22.46 20.45 6.69
C LEU A 96 -22.60 21.10 8.08
N ALA A 97 -21.51 21.24 8.82
CA ALA A 97 -21.50 21.92 10.11
C ALA A 97 -21.92 23.39 9.99
N SER A 98 -21.48 24.06 8.93
CA SER A 98 -21.80 25.47 8.63
C SER A 98 -23.23 25.70 8.14
N ASN A 99 -23.94 24.65 7.73
CA ASN A 99 -25.32 24.74 7.28
C ASN A 99 -26.29 24.67 8.47
N ASN A 100 -27.28 25.57 8.54
CA ASN A 100 -28.30 25.60 9.59
C ASN A 100 -29.38 24.50 9.45
N LYS A 101 -29.28 23.64 8.43
CA LYS A 101 -30.16 22.47 8.28
C LYS A 101 -29.84 21.38 9.32
N GLN A 102 -30.82 20.55 9.68
CA GLN A 102 -30.72 19.54 10.76
C GLN A 102 -29.84 18.30 10.44
N LEU A 103 -28.99 18.33 9.42
CA LEU A 103 -28.14 17.18 9.08
C LEU A 103 -26.85 17.22 9.91
N SER A 104 -26.53 16.12 10.60
CA SER A 104 -25.31 16.01 11.40
C SER A 104 -24.17 15.45 10.56
N ALA A 105 -23.00 16.09 10.62
CA ALA A 105 -21.79 15.59 9.96
C ALA A 105 -21.35 14.25 10.56
N SER A 106 -21.44 14.10 11.89
CA SER A 106 -21.08 12.86 12.59
C SER A 106 -21.93 11.67 12.14
N CYS A 107 -23.21 11.92 11.86
CA CYS A 107 -24.16 10.93 11.34
C CYS A 107 -23.74 10.41 9.95
N VAL A 108 -23.35 11.32 9.04
CA VAL A 108 -22.86 10.97 7.69
C VAL A 108 -21.57 10.14 7.78
N VAL A 109 -20.61 10.58 8.59
CA VAL A 109 -19.33 9.88 8.76
C VAL A 109 -19.53 8.52 9.45
N ALA A 110 -20.45 8.41 10.41
CA ALA A 110 -20.75 7.15 11.08
C ALA A 110 -21.36 6.12 10.12
N ARG A 111 -22.24 6.55 9.20
CA ARG A 111 -22.75 5.71 8.11
C ARG A 111 -21.62 5.25 7.19
N ALA A 112 -20.76 6.16 6.75
CA ALA A 112 -19.62 5.82 5.90
C ALA A 112 -18.67 4.83 6.58
N ALA A 113 -18.33 5.04 7.85
CA ALA A 113 -17.53 4.11 8.65
C ALA A 113 -18.20 2.73 8.76
N ARG A 114 -19.51 2.68 9.00
CA ARG A 114 -20.26 1.42 9.05
C ARG A 114 -20.23 0.67 7.72
N VAL A 115 -20.41 1.37 6.60
CA VAL A 115 -20.33 0.77 5.25
C VAL A 115 -18.91 0.25 4.99
N LEU A 116 -17.89 1.05 5.29
CA LEU A 116 -16.49 0.66 5.15
C LEU A 116 -16.17 -0.59 5.97
N LYS A 117 -16.60 -0.64 7.23
CA LYS A 117 -16.47 -1.82 8.11
C LYS A 117 -17.05 -3.08 7.46
N TRP A 118 -18.30 -3.02 6.97
CA TRP A 118 -18.94 -4.18 6.34
C TRP A 118 -18.24 -4.60 5.04
N CYS A 119 -17.85 -3.65 4.19
CA CYS A 119 -17.11 -3.95 2.97
C CYS A 119 -15.75 -4.59 3.29
N ARG A 120 -15.05 -4.12 4.33
CA ARG A 120 -13.77 -4.69 4.77
C ARG A 120 -13.93 -6.08 5.37
N LEU A 121 -15.01 -6.33 6.12
CA LEU A 121 -15.29 -7.67 6.63
C LEU A 121 -15.58 -8.66 5.49
N LEU A 122 -16.40 -8.26 4.50
CA LEU A 122 -16.64 -9.05 3.30
C LEU A 122 -15.34 -9.34 2.54
N ARG A 123 -14.42 -8.37 2.48
CA ARG A 123 -13.11 -8.53 1.86
C ARG A 123 -12.25 -9.58 2.57
N VAL A 124 -12.24 -9.57 3.91
CA VAL A 124 -11.57 -10.61 4.72
C VAL A 124 -12.14 -11.99 4.40
N LEU A 125 -13.46 -12.13 4.26
CA LEU A 125 -14.09 -13.39 3.86
C LEU A 125 -13.68 -13.83 2.45
N CYS A 126 -13.53 -12.90 1.51
CA CYS A 126 -13.00 -13.20 0.18
C CYS A 126 -11.56 -13.74 0.26
N PHE A 127 -10.69 -13.12 1.06
CA PHE A 127 -9.31 -13.60 1.25
C PHE A 127 -9.23 -15.04 1.78
N PHE A 128 -10.12 -15.42 2.69
CA PHE A 128 -10.16 -16.78 3.23
C PHE A 128 -10.83 -17.79 2.29
N SER A 129 -11.61 -17.34 1.32
CA SER A 129 -12.33 -18.24 0.41
C SER A 129 -11.60 -18.49 -0.90
N THR A 130 -11.01 -17.46 -1.51
CA THR A 130 -10.33 -17.59 -2.81
C THR A 130 -9.22 -16.55 -2.95
N VAL A 131 -8.07 -17.02 -3.40
CA VAL A 131 -6.88 -16.19 -3.68
C VAL A 131 -6.75 -16.05 -5.19
N MET A 132 -6.73 -14.83 -5.70
CA MET A 132 -6.48 -14.58 -7.11
C MET A 132 -4.98 -14.35 -7.36
N PRO A 133 -4.45 -14.74 -8.52
CA PRO A 133 -3.09 -14.43 -8.92
C PRO A 133 -2.78 -12.94 -8.89
N SER A 134 -1.50 -12.60 -8.70
CA SER A 134 -1.02 -11.22 -8.82
C SER A 134 -1.08 -10.75 -10.27
N GLN A 135 -1.42 -9.47 -10.47
CA GLN A 135 -1.26 -8.77 -11.75
C GLN A 135 0.16 -8.25 -11.95
N MET A 136 0.92 -8.17 -10.86
CA MET A 136 2.31 -7.77 -10.88
C MET A 136 3.17 -9.02 -11.01
N ASP A 137 3.87 -9.13 -12.13
CA ASP A 137 4.77 -10.24 -12.37
C ASP A 137 5.83 -10.28 -11.26
N HIS A 138 6.07 -11.49 -10.75
CA HIS A 138 7.11 -11.74 -9.74
C HIS A 138 7.00 -10.86 -8.48
N CYS A 139 5.79 -10.39 -8.15
CA CYS A 139 5.53 -9.54 -6.99
C CYS A 139 6.09 -10.12 -5.68
N PHE A 140 6.02 -11.45 -5.52
CA PHE A 140 6.45 -12.15 -4.32
C PHE A 140 7.97 -12.25 -4.17
N LEU A 141 8.71 -12.07 -5.27
CA LEU A 141 10.16 -12.18 -5.29
C LEU A 141 10.76 -11.21 -4.28
N ASN A 142 11.41 -11.77 -3.26
CA ASN A 142 12.12 -11.04 -2.20
C ASN A 142 11.25 -10.00 -1.45
N ARG A 143 9.92 -10.15 -1.50
CA ARG A 143 8.96 -9.32 -0.74
C ARG A 143 8.63 -9.92 0.62
N TYR A 144 8.75 -11.24 0.74
CA TYR A 144 8.53 -11.98 1.97
C TYR A 144 9.80 -12.77 2.29
N ASP A 145 10.19 -12.81 3.56
CA ASP A 145 11.35 -13.59 3.99
C ASP A 145 11.03 -15.09 3.87
N ALA A 146 11.77 -15.79 3.00
CA ALA A 146 11.57 -17.20 2.75
C ALA A 146 12.11 -18.09 3.89
N THR A 147 12.94 -17.54 4.79
CA THR A 147 13.51 -18.29 5.92
C THR A 147 12.56 -18.36 7.12
N TYR A 148 11.52 -17.52 7.15
CA TYR A 148 10.60 -17.45 8.28
C TYR A 148 9.74 -18.72 8.37
N SER A 149 9.62 -19.23 9.59
CA SER A 149 8.58 -20.21 9.92
C SER A 149 7.19 -19.57 9.86
N VAL A 150 6.15 -20.40 9.76
CA VAL A 150 4.75 -19.95 9.79
C VAL A 150 4.44 -19.11 11.04
N SER A 151 5.03 -19.46 12.19
CA SER A 151 4.84 -18.73 13.45
C SER A 151 5.49 -17.33 13.43
N GLU A 152 6.63 -17.18 12.75
CA GLU A 152 7.31 -15.90 12.57
C GLU A 152 6.55 -15.02 11.60
N HIS A 153 5.96 -15.61 10.55
CA HIS A 153 5.03 -14.89 9.68
C HIS A 153 3.79 -14.38 10.44
N TRP A 154 3.21 -15.14 11.36
CA TRP A 154 2.11 -14.65 12.21
C TRP A 154 2.54 -13.48 13.10
N ARG A 155 3.72 -13.59 13.72
CA ARG A 155 4.29 -12.51 14.53
C ARG A 155 4.50 -11.25 13.68
N GLU A 156 5.03 -11.41 12.48
CA GLU A 156 5.24 -10.34 11.50
C GLU A 156 3.92 -9.69 11.09
N ALA A 157 2.89 -10.49 10.79
CA ALA A 157 1.56 -10.02 10.42
C ALA A 157 0.89 -9.20 11.54
N LEU A 158 1.02 -9.65 12.79
CA LEU A 158 0.41 -9.01 13.95
C LEU A 158 1.13 -7.72 14.36
N THR A 159 2.45 -7.66 14.18
CA THR A 159 3.28 -6.54 14.66
C THR A 159 3.40 -5.40 13.65
N HIS A 160 3.20 -5.66 12.36
CA HIS A 160 3.40 -4.67 11.30
C HIS A 160 2.11 -4.35 10.54
N TRP A 161 1.67 -3.09 10.64
CA TRP A 161 0.61 -2.56 9.80
C TRP A 161 1.14 -2.23 8.41
N ARG A 162 0.70 -2.96 7.39
CA ARG A 162 1.13 -2.78 6.00
C ARG A 162 0.04 -2.06 5.21
N VAL A 163 0.44 -1.01 4.50
CA VAL A 163 -0.46 -0.12 3.75
C VAL A 163 -0.33 -0.36 2.24
N GLY A 164 0.80 -0.92 1.78
CA GLY A 164 1.11 -1.12 0.35
C GLY A 164 0.52 -2.38 -0.31
N GLY A 165 -0.54 -2.95 0.26
CA GLY A 165 -1.19 -4.15 -0.25
C GLY A 165 -0.33 -5.43 -0.17
N GLY A 166 -0.95 -6.55 -0.52
CA GLY A 166 -0.30 -7.86 -0.67
C GLY A 166 0.08 -8.13 -2.13
N CYS A 167 0.76 -9.25 -2.38
CA CYS A 167 0.99 -9.73 -3.74
C CYS A 167 -0.11 -10.65 -4.27
N ASN A 168 -1.10 -10.99 -3.47
CA ASN A 168 -2.31 -11.59 -4.01
C ASN A 168 -3.34 -10.52 -4.31
N ASP A 169 -4.19 -10.87 -5.24
CA ASP A 169 -5.39 -10.11 -5.51
C ASP A 169 -6.65 -10.88 -5.09
N LEU A 170 -7.79 -10.21 -5.17
CA LEU A 170 -9.08 -10.70 -4.67
C LEU A 170 -10.24 -9.98 -5.34
N ILE A 171 -11.42 -10.56 -5.14
CA ILE A 171 -12.66 -10.22 -5.83
C ILE A 171 -13.08 -8.74 -5.77
N PHE A 172 -12.73 -7.93 -4.76
CA PHE A 172 -13.01 -6.48 -4.77
C PHE A 172 -12.07 -5.53 -3.97
N SER A 173 -11.61 -4.45 -4.62
CA SER A 173 -10.62 -3.47 -4.13
C SER A 173 -11.05 -2.58 -2.95
N GLY A 174 -10.29 -2.59 -1.85
CA GLY A 174 -10.55 -1.70 -0.71
C GLY A 174 -10.25 -0.21 -0.93
N HIS A 175 -9.36 0.14 -1.88
CA HIS A 175 -9.15 1.54 -2.29
C HIS A 175 -10.43 2.06 -2.97
N THR A 176 -10.97 1.26 -3.89
CA THR A 176 -12.22 1.58 -4.59
C THR A 176 -13.40 1.77 -3.62
N VAL A 177 -13.48 0.99 -2.54
CA VAL A 177 -14.51 1.19 -1.50
C VAL A 177 -14.44 2.60 -0.90
N VAL A 178 -13.24 3.09 -0.57
CA VAL A 178 -13.05 4.42 0.03
C VAL A 178 -13.37 5.53 -0.98
N LEU A 179 -12.96 5.36 -2.24
CA LEU A 179 -13.29 6.29 -3.33
C LEU A 179 -14.82 6.37 -3.53
N MET A 180 -15.49 5.22 -3.59
CA MET A 180 -16.94 5.12 -3.72
C MET A 180 -17.68 5.78 -2.57
N LEU A 181 -17.20 5.63 -1.34
CA LEU A 181 -17.79 6.32 -0.19
C LEU A 181 -17.71 7.84 -0.31
N CYS A 182 -16.60 8.38 -0.84
CA CYS A 182 -16.49 9.81 -1.12
C CYS A 182 -17.52 10.23 -2.19
N GLY A 183 -17.61 9.48 -3.29
CA GLY A 183 -18.62 9.71 -4.33
C GLY A 183 -20.04 9.75 -3.77
N LEU A 184 -20.44 8.71 -3.04
CA LEU A 184 -21.78 8.56 -2.47
C LEU A 184 -22.12 9.63 -1.43
N MET A 185 -21.16 10.01 -0.57
CA MET A 185 -21.35 11.09 0.40
C MET A 185 -21.59 12.43 -0.29
N TYR A 186 -20.83 12.74 -1.34
CA TYR A 186 -20.99 13.96 -2.11
C TYR A 186 -22.23 13.93 -3.02
N ASP A 187 -22.64 12.77 -3.52
CA ASP A 187 -23.88 12.59 -4.27
C ASP A 187 -25.10 12.95 -3.41
N GLU A 188 -25.17 12.37 -2.20
CA GLU A 188 -26.31 12.54 -1.30
C GLU A 188 -26.32 13.92 -0.59
N HIS A 189 -25.14 14.46 -0.26
CA HIS A 189 -25.02 15.64 0.61
C HIS A 189 -24.28 16.83 -0.01
N GLY A 190 -23.64 16.67 -1.17
CA GLY A 190 -22.81 17.70 -1.80
C GLY A 190 -23.61 18.93 -2.23
N HIS A 191 -24.87 18.77 -2.66
CA HIS A 191 -25.76 19.90 -2.95
C HIS A 191 -26.06 20.75 -1.70
N GLN A 192 -26.29 20.11 -0.56
CA GLN A 192 -26.54 20.79 0.71
C GLN A 192 -25.29 21.47 1.23
N ALA A 193 -24.12 20.84 1.07
CA ALA A 193 -22.82 21.40 1.40
C ALA A 193 -22.45 22.61 0.53
N SER A 194 -22.72 22.54 -0.78
CA SER A 194 -22.38 23.61 -1.73
C SER A 194 -23.24 24.86 -1.56
N SER A 195 -24.45 24.71 -1.01
CA SER A 195 -25.32 25.85 -0.67
C SER A 195 -24.85 26.67 0.54
N ALA A 196 -23.92 26.11 1.34
CA ALA A 196 -23.39 26.75 2.54
C ALA A 196 -22.06 27.49 2.31
N THR A 197 -21.37 27.25 1.19
CA THR A 197 -20.09 27.88 0.86
C THR A 197 -20.29 29.05 -0.11
N GLN A 198 -19.53 30.14 0.07
CA GLN A 198 -19.59 31.36 -0.76
C GLN A 198 -19.31 31.12 -2.26
N PHE A 199 -18.80 29.95 -2.62
CA PHE A 199 -18.56 29.52 -4.00
C PHE A 199 -19.83 29.00 -4.71
N GLY A 200 -20.92 28.75 -3.96
CA GLY A 200 -22.24 28.41 -4.50
C GLY A 200 -23.04 29.67 -4.85
N GLY A 201 -22.58 30.46 -5.81
CA GLY A 201 -23.32 31.61 -6.33
C GLY A 201 -24.60 31.14 -7.03
N GLY A 202 -25.75 31.19 -6.33
CA GLY A 202 -27.11 31.21 -6.88
C GLY A 202 -27.59 30.04 -7.76
N SER A 203 -26.73 29.12 -8.19
CA SER A 203 -27.09 28.05 -9.12
C SER A 203 -27.71 26.87 -8.37
N ARG A 204 -28.90 26.46 -8.82
CA ARG A 204 -29.66 25.31 -8.30
C ARG A 204 -28.95 23.96 -8.48
N ARG A 205 -27.85 23.90 -9.24
CA ARG A 205 -27.06 22.69 -9.55
C ARG A 205 -25.62 22.86 -9.04
N SER A 206 -25.26 22.08 -8.02
CA SER A 206 -23.86 21.95 -7.61
C SER A 206 -23.11 21.08 -8.61
N TRP A 207 -21.94 21.54 -9.05
CA TRP A 207 -21.03 20.80 -9.91
C TRP A 207 -20.08 19.87 -9.10
N VAL A 208 -20.04 20.02 -7.78
CA VAL A 208 -19.13 19.29 -6.89
C VAL A 208 -19.34 17.77 -6.92
N PRO A 209 -20.59 17.23 -6.91
CA PRO A 209 -20.80 15.79 -7.06
C PRO A 209 -20.27 15.24 -8.39
N TRP A 210 -20.44 15.98 -9.48
CA TRP A 210 -19.92 15.59 -10.81
C TRP A 210 -18.39 15.55 -10.83
N LEU A 211 -17.72 16.55 -10.24
CA LEU A 211 -16.26 16.52 -10.09
C LEU A 211 -15.83 15.30 -9.26
N MET A 212 -16.51 15.02 -8.15
CA MET A 212 -16.16 13.90 -7.29
C MET A 212 -16.31 12.57 -8.03
N TRP A 213 -17.42 12.35 -8.74
CA TRP A 213 -17.60 11.15 -9.56
C TRP A 213 -16.57 11.03 -10.68
N PHE A 214 -16.20 12.13 -11.33
CA PHE A 214 -15.09 12.13 -12.29
C PHE A 214 -13.77 11.66 -11.63
N ARG A 215 -13.46 12.16 -10.44
CA ARG A 215 -12.27 11.73 -9.67
C ARG A 215 -12.35 10.25 -9.28
N VAL A 216 -13.52 9.74 -8.89
CA VAL A 216 -13.71 8.32 -8.57
C VAL A 216 -13.44 7.44 -9.81
N VAL A 217 -13.98 7.81 -10.98
CA VAL A 217 -13.76 7.07 -12.23
C VAL A 217 -12.30 7.13 -12.67
N HIS A 218 -11.68 8.32 -12.66
CA HIS A 218 -10.27 8.49 -12.98
C HIS A 218 -9.37 7.66 -12.07
N ALA A 219 -9.60 7.71 -10.75
CA ALA A 219 -8.85 6.91 -9.79
C ALA A 219 -9.09 5.40 -9.97
N GLY A 220 -10.30 4.98 -10.32
CA GLY A 220 -10.61 3.59 -10.68
C GLY A 220 -9.79 3.10 -11.88
N PHE A 221 -9.73 3.89 -12.96
CA PHE A 221 -8.87 3.56 -14.10
C PHE A 221 -7.38 3.60 -13.77
N ARG A 222 -6.94 4.52 -12.91
CA ARG A 222 -5.56 4.58 -12.42
C ARG A 222 -5.16 3.29 -11.70
N ILE A 223 -6.03 2.78 -10.82
CA ILE A 223 -5.81 1.52 -10.08
C ILE A 223 -5.63 0.33 -11.04
N VAL A 224 -6.43 0.27 -12.12
CA VAL A 224 -6.33 -0.80 -13.13
C VAL A 224 -5.05 -0.64 -13.96
N HIS A 225 -4.79 0.57 -14.46
CA HIS A 225 -3.59 0.86 -15.27
C HIS A 225 -2.29 0.62 -14.50
N SER A 226 -2.25 0.93 -13.20
CA SER A 226 -1.09 0.68 -12.34
C SER A 226 -0.99 -0.77 -11.86
N LYS A 227 -1.87 -1.67 -12.35
CA LYS A 227 -1.94 -3.09 -11.98
C LYS A 227 -2.06 -3.32 -10.47
N HIS A 228 -2.71 -2.40 -9.76
CA HIS A 228 -2.96 -2.56 -8.32
C HIS A 228 -4.14 -3.49 -8.05
N HIS A 229 -5.15 -3.48 -8.93
CA HIS A 229 -6.29 -4.38 -8.92
C HIS A 229 -6.76 -4.63 -10.36
N MET A 230 -7.44 -5.75 -10.59
CA MET A 230 -8.09 -6.02 -11.86
C MET A 230 -9.33 -5.15 -11.98
N SER A 231 -9.75 -4.91 -13.21
CA SER A 231 -10.97 -4.18 -13.53
C SER A 231 -12.20 -4.81 -12.90
N ILE A 232 -12.25 -6.14 -12.80
CA ILE A 232 -13.34 -6.84 -12.12
C ILE A 232 -13.42 -6.47 -10.63
N ASP A 233 -12.29 -6.30 -9.95
CA ASP A 233 -12.30 -5.97 -8.53
C ASP A 233 -12.76 -4.54 -8.27
N VAL A 234 -12.44 -3.64 -9.21
CA VAL A 234 -12.95 -2.26 -9.19
C VAL A 234 -14.47 -2.29 -9.40
N ILE A 235 -14.96 -3.02 -10.40
CA ILE A 235 -16.41 -3.12 -10.70
C ILE A 235 -17.17 -3.73 -9.52
N VAL A 236 -16.71 -4.86 -8.98
CA VAL A 236 -17.36 -5.52 -7.84
C VAL A 236 -17.33 -4.60 -6.62
N SER A 237 -16.24 -3.87 -6.38
CA SER A 237 -16.19 -2.88 -5.29
C SER A 237 -17.23 -1.78 -5.45
N VAL A 238 -17.42 -1.26 -6.68
CA VAL A 238 -18.45 -0.26 -6.97
C VAL A 238 -19.83 -0.81 -6.63
N ILE A 239 -20.15 -2.02 -7.09
CA ILE A 239 -21.44 -2.68 -6.88
C ILE A 239 -21.68 -2.95 -5.38
N VAL A 240 -20.75 -3.64 -4.73
CA VAL A 240 -20.87 -4.03 -3.31
C VAL A 240 -20.97 -2.80 -2.41
N THR A 241 -20.13 -1.78 -2.63
CA THR A 241 -20.17 -0.57 -1.80
C THR A 241 -21.50 0.16 -1.96
N SER A 242 -22.02 0.26 -3.19
CA SER A 242 -23.34 0.85 -3.47
C SER A 242 -24.46 0.07 -2.78
N LEU A 243 -24.48 -1.27 -2.92
CA LEU A 243 -25.48 -2.12 -2.29
C LEU A 243 -25.47 -2.00 -0.76
N VAL A 244 -24.28 -2.04 -0.14
CA VAL A 244 -24.15 -1.88 1.31
C VAL A 244 -24.56 -0.47 1.76
N TRP A 245 -24.20 0.58 1.01
CA TRP A 245 -24.60 1.96 1.29
C TRP A 245 -26.12 2.13 1.30
N HIS A 246 -26.80 1.64 0.27
CA HIS A 246 -28.24 1.74 0.14
C HIS A 246 -28.98 0.84 1.14
N ARG A 247 -28.45 -0.37 1.43
CA ARG A 247 -29.06 -1.30 2.38
C ARG A 247 -29.02 -0.81 3.83
N LEU A 248 -27.95 -0.12 4.21
CA LEU A 248 -27.79 0.41 5.57
C LEU A 248 -28.62 1.68 5.83
N GLY A 249 -29.03 2.38 4.78
CA GLY A 249 -29.88 3.57 4.86
C GLY A 249 -29.28 4.73 5.68
N PRO A 250 -30.02 5.85 5.82
CA PRO A 250 -29.63 6.97 6.67
C PRO A 250 -29.57 6.55 8.15
N TRP A 251 -28.55 6.99 8.87
CA TRP A 251 -28.32 6.60 10.26
C TRP A 251 -29.40 7.13 11.24
N ARG A 252 -30.13 8.18 10.86
CA ARG A 252 -31.19 8.78 11.69
C ARG A 252 -32.28 7.75 12.06
N ASP A 253 -32.62 6.87 11.12
CA ASP A 253 -33.67 5.85 11.28
C ASP A 253 -33.31 4.77 12.32
N VAL A 254 -32.02 4.47 12.48
CA VAL A 254 -31.51 3.48 13.46
C VAL A 254 -31.54 4.02 14.89
N MET A 255 -31.43 5.34 15.05
CA MET A 255 -31.44 5.97 16.37
C MET A 255 -32.87 6.20 16.85
N ASP A 256 -33.79 6.56 15.95
CA ASP A 256 -35.21 6.69 16.28
C ASP A 256 -35.80 5.33 16.69
N SER A 257 -35.47 4.23 16.00
CA SER A 257 -35.91 2.88 16.39
C SER A 257 -35.30 2.42 17.73
N SER A 258 -34.04 2.79 18.01
CA SER A 258 -33.38 2.50 19.29
C SER A 258 -33.95 3.35 20.43
N LEU A 259 -34.41 4.56 20.15
CA LEU A 259 -35.00 5.45 21.14
C LEU A 259 -36.43 5.01 21.47
N GLU A 260 -37.22 4.65 20.46
CA GLU A 260 -38.56 4.05 20.61
C GLU A 260 -38.50 2.76 21.42
N SER A 261 -37.59 1.84 21.09
CA SER A 261 -37.38 0.60 21.86
C SER A 261 -37.01 0.87 23.33
N ARG A 262 -36.18 1.88 23.61
CA ARG A 262 -35.81 2.25 24.99
C ARG A 262 -36.98 2.91 25.74
N ILE A 263 -37.82 3.68 25.05
CA ILE A 263 -39.03 4.28 25.61
C ILE A 263 -40.07 3.19 25.91
N GLU A 264 -40.27 2.21 25.03
CA GLU A 264 -41.14 1.04 25.26
C GLU A 264 -40.63 0.19 26.42
N THR A 265 -39.32 -0.03 26.53
CA THR A 265 -38.73 -0.78 27.66
C THR A 265 -38.95 -0.06 28.99
N ILE A 266 -38.88 1.28 29.01
CA ILE A 266 -39.15 2.09 30.20
C ILE A 266 -40.66 2.13 30.52
N GLY A 267 -41.52 2.14 29.50
CA GLY A 267 -42.98 2.03 29.65
C GLY A 267 -43.42 0.68 30.22
N GLY A 268 -42.85 -0.43 29.72
CA GLY A 268 -43.14 -1.79 30.20
C GLY A 268 -42.67 -2.05 31.64
N VAL A 269 -41.60 -1.39 32.09
CA VAL A 269 -41.15 -1.45 33.50
C VAL A 269 -42.13 -0.74 34.44
N PHE A 270 -42.91 0.23 33.95
CA PHE A 270 -43.98 0.88 34.72
C PHE A 270 -45.29 0.09 34.78
N GLU A 271 -45.53 -0.85 33.85
CA GLU A 271 -46.71 -1.72 33.85
C GLU A 271 -46.53 -3.00 34.69
N THR A 272 -45.28 -3.40 35.00
CA THR A 272 -44.99 -4.54 35.89
C THR A 272 -44.69 -4.10 37.33
N MET A 273 -45.63 -3.43 37.98
CA MET A 273 -45.74 -3.43 39.44
C MET A 273 -47.10 -4.02 39.82
N PRO A 274 -47.16 -5.25 40.37
CA PRO A 274 -48.43 -5.86 40.75
C PRO A 274 -48.89 -5.36 42.12
N GLY A 275 -50.15 -4.95 42.18
CA GLY A 275 -50.96 -4.95 43.39
C GLY A 275 -51.01 -3.63 44.15
N LEU A 276 -52.08 -2.87 43.94
CA LEU A 276 -53.08 -2.58 44.98
C LEU A 276 -54.22 -1.71 44.42
N ILE A 277 -55.44 -2.18 44.70
CA ILE A 277 -56.76 -1.52 44.61
C ILE A 277 -57.58 -1.84 43.34
N GLU A 278 -58.47 -2.81 43.51
CA GLU A 278 -59.75 -2.97 42.82
C GLU A 278 -60.63 -1.72 43.02
N ASP A 279 -61.27 -1.22 41.97
CA ASP A 279 -62.67 -1.54 41.63
C ASP A 279 -63.28 -0.52 40.65
N GLY A 280 -64.05 -1.03 39.69
CA GLY A 280 -65.21 -0.34 39.10
C GLY A 280 -65.01 0.54 37.87
N GLY A 281 -65.64 0.14 36.76
CA GLY A 281 -66.31 1.10 35.86
C GLY A 281 -65.74 1.27 34.45
N VAL A 282 -66.40 0.59 33.51
CA VAL A 282 -66.38 0.74 32.04
C VAL A 282 -66.31 2.20 31.54
N SER A 283 -65.42 2.49 30.58
CA SER A 283 -65.79 2.93 29.20
C SER A 283 -64.58 3.39 28.36
N ARG A 284 -64.51 2.88 27.13
CA ARG A 284 -63.66 3.40 26.05
C ARG A 284 -64.16 4.80 25.67
N LEU A 285 -63.27 5.79 25.61
CA LEU A 285 -63.49 7.04 24.89
C LEU A 285 -62.23 7.46 24.12
N SER A 286 -62.47 7.83 22.86
CA SER A 286 -61.50 8.10 21.82
C SER A 286 -60.75 9.42 21.98
N SER A 287 -59.67 9.53 21.22
CA SER A 287 -58.93 10.73 20.86
C SER A 287 -59.76 12.02 20.75
N ALA A 288 -59.13 13.11 21.22
CA ALA A 288 -59.46 14.53 21.03
C ALA A 288 -60.26 15.21 22.15
N SER A 289 -59.56 15.60 23.23
CA SER A 289 -59.61 16.97 23.80
C SER A 289 -59.00 17.00 25.20
N THR A 290 -57.72 17.38 25.32
CA THR A 290 -57.11 17.69 26.63
C THR A 290 -56.31 19.00 26.54
N ARG A 291 -56.99 20.06 26.10
CA ARG A 291 -56.63 21.43 26.44
C ARG A 291 -57.73 21.99 27.34
N ARG A 292 -57.31 22.43 28.52
CA ARG A 292 -58.07 23.13 29.58
C ARG A 292 -58.91 22.23 30.49
N LEU A 293 -58.41 22.02 31.71
CA LEU A 293 -59.11 22.26 32.98
C LEU A 293 -58.39 21.50 34.10
N TRP A 294 -57.39 22.11 34.71
CA TRP A 294 -57.04 21.83 36.12
C TRP A 294 -56.62 23.15 36.76
N SER A 295 -57.60 23.83 37.33
CA SER A 295 -57.44 24.89 38.31
C SER A 295 -57.80 24.32 39.68
N ALA A 296 -56.87 24.49 40.65
CA ALA A 296 -57.06 24.38 42.10
C ALA A 296 -57.43 22.98 42.65
N SER A 297 -56.85 22.44 43.72
CA SER A 297 -55.96 22.99 44.75
C SER A 297 -55.59 21.85 45.70
N THR A 298 -54.30 21.66 46.01
CA THR A 298 -53.84 21.20 47.34
C THR A 298 -52.34 21.47 47.49
N SER A 299 -52.07 22.51 48.27
CA SER A 299 -51.02 22.64 49.30
C SER A 299 -49.59 22.19 48.98
N ALA A 300 -48.73 23.20 48.91
CA ALA A 300 -47.29 23.12 48.80
C ALA A 300 -46.62 22.32 49.93
N SER A 301 -45.83 21.33 49.53
CA SER A 301 -44.57 20.97 50.18
C SER A 301 -43.48 21.03 49.11
N THR A 302 -42.88 22.21 49.01
CA THR A 302 -41.70 22.50 48.19
C THR A 302 -40.53 21.64 48.65
N LEU A 303 -40.32 20.50 48.00
CA LEU A 303 -39.00 19.90 47.87
C LEU A 303 -38.23 20.76 46.88
N THR A 304 -37.56 21.78 47.42
CA THR A 304 -36.60 22.63 46.70
C THR A 304 -35.49 21.73 46.18
N VAL A 305 -35.55 21.37 44.90
CA VAL A 305 -34.38 20.86 44.18
C VAL A 305 -33.38 22.00 44.18
N ASP A 306 -32.30 21.82 44.94
CA ASP A 306 -31.23 22.79 45.09
C ASP A 306 -30.71 23.21 43.69
N PRO A 307 -30.79 24.49 43.33
CA PRO A 307 -30.27 24.98 42.05
C PRO A 307 -28.77 24.74 41.90
N GLU A 308 -28.01 24.58 42.99
CA GLU A 308 -26.61 24.16 42.94
C GLU A 308 -26.46 22.68 42.55
N ASP A 309 -27.36 21.80 42.98
CA ASP A 309 -27.29 20.36 42.66
C ASP A 309 -27.72 20.09 41.21
N LYS A 310 -28.67 20.88 40.68
CA LYS A 310 -29.00 20.90 39.25
C LYS A 310 -27.84 21.43 38.40
N ARG A 311 -27.18 22.53 38.83
CA ARG A 311 -25.98 23.06 38.16
C ARG A 311 -24.77 22.12 38.29
N ARG A 312 -24.62 21.39 39.40
CA ARG A 312 -23.58 20.36 39.60
C ARG A 312 -23.83 19.14 38.73
N ARG A 313 -25.07 18.68 38.56
CA ARG A 313 -25.42 17.60 37.61
C ARG A 313 -25.24 18.03 36.16
N GLU A 314 -25.61 19.26 35.80
CA GLU A 314 -25.40 19.82 34.46
C GLU A 314 -23.90 20.08 34.17
N ARG A 315 -23.12 20.56 35.15
CA ARG A 315 -21.64 20.66 35.05
C ARG A 315 -20.97 19.29 35.03
N SER A 316 -21.40 18.33 35.83
CA SER A 316 -20.85 16.96 35.86
C SER A 316 -21.16 16.21 34.56
N GLY A 317 -22.35 16.40 33.98
CA GLY A 317 -22.72 15.89 32.66
C GLY A 317 -22.00 16.59 31.51
N HIS A 318 -21.75 17.90 31.61
CA HIS A 318 -20.89 18.63 30.66
C HIS A 318 -19.43 18.22 30.75
N VAL A 319 -18.88 18.06 31.95
CA VAL A 319 -17.49 17.64 32.19
C VAL A 319 -17.28 16.19 31.74
N ARG A 320 -18.20 15.26 32.07
CA ARG A 320 -18.18 13.89 31.55
C ARG A 320 -18.33 13.84 30.02
N GLY A 321 -19.16 14.71 29.45
CA GLY A 321 -19.34 14.83 28.00
C GLY A 321 -18.10 15.39 27.29
N ILE A 322 -17.44 16.40 27.86
CA ILE A 322 -16.17 16.96 27.37
C ILE A 322 -15.07 15.92 27.50
N ILE A 323 -14.96 15.22 28.62
CA ILE A 323 -13.97 14.14 28.82
C ILE A 323 -14.18 13.02 27.79
N TRP A 324 -15.41 12.54 27.56
CA TRP A 324 -15.67 11.53 26.52
C TRP A 324 -15.44 12.06 25.10
N THR A 325 -15.74 13.32 24.83
CA THR A 325 -15.48 13.95 23.52
C THR A 325 -13.98 14.11 23.29
N VAL A 326 -13.21 14.47 24.31
CA VAL A 326 -11.74 14.57 24.27
C VAL A 326 -11.11 13.19 24.17
N ILE A 327 -11.59 12.18 24.92
CA ILE A 327 -11.15 10.78 24.78
C ILE A 327 -11.49 10.25 23.39
N THR A 328 -12.66 10.59 22.84
CA THR A 328 -13.05 10.23 21.47
C THR A 328 -12.19 10.91 20.43
N LEU A 329 -11.94 12.22 20.57
CA LEU A 329 -11.06 12.96 19.67
C LEU A 329 -9.64 12.45 19.79
N LEU A 330 -9.18 12.10 20.98
CA LEU A 330 -7.87 11.47 21.20
C LEU A 330 -7.84 10.05 20.65
N CYS A 331 -8.86 9.21 20.80
CA CYS A 331 -8.93 7.89 20.19
C CYS A 331 -9.09 7.97 18.67
N GLY A 332 -9.79 8.98 18.17
CA GLY A 332 -9.93 9.29 16.75
C GLY A 332 -8.62 9.84 16.18
N VAL A 333 -7.89 10.69 16.90
CA VAL A 333 -6.59 11.27 16.51
C VAL A 333 -5.42 10.32 16.77
N LEU A 334 -5.50 9.41 17.74
CA LEU A 334 -4.53 8.34 18.01
C LEU A 334 -4.79 7.15 17.09
N GLY A 335 -6.06 6.79 16.85
CA GLY A 335 -6.48 5.86 15.80
C GLY A 335 -6.16 6.40 14.41
N PHE A 336 -6.27 7.72 14.20
CA PHE A 336 -5.83 8.41 12.98
C PHE A 336 -4.32 8.66 12.94
N GLY A 337 -3.66 8.79 14.08
CA GLY A 337 -2.21 8.82 14.21
C GLY A 337 -1.59 7.47 13.86
N LEU A 338 -2.33 6.38 14.09
CA LEU A 338 -2.08 5.05 13.56
C LEU A 338 -2.44 4.94 12.05
N LEU A 339 -3.42 5.71 11.56
CA LEU A 339 -3.74 5.90 10.12
C LEU A 339 -2.89 6.97 9.41
N ARG A 340 -1.96 7.65 10.09
CA ARG A 340 -0.63 7.91 9.51
C ARG A 340 0.11 6.57 9.46
N ALA A 341 -0.54 5.62 8.80
CA ALA A 341 0.03 4.76 7.81
C ALA A 341 1.16 5.54 7.15
N GLN A 342 2.37 5.37 7.68
CA GLN A 342 3.58 5.48 6.89
C GLN A 342 3.23 4.82 5.58
N GLU A 343 3.13 5.62 4.51
CA GLU A 343 2.70 5.22 3.18
C GLU A 343 3.47 3.95 2.79
N ALA A 344 3.00 2.75 3.10
CA ALA A 344 3.87 1.56 3.06
C ALA A 344 4.03 1.02 1.63
N GLY A 345 4.10 1.92 0.65
CA GLY A 345 4.73 1.66 -0.63
C GLY A 345 6.26 1.72 -0.50
N PRO A 346 6.98 1.35 -1.58
CA PRO A 346 8.44 1.35 -1.59
C PRO A 346 9.06 2.71 -1.23
N LEU A 347 8.34 3.81 -1.46
CA LEU A 347 8.75 5.18 -1.14
C LEU A 347 7.93 5.80 0.02
N SER A 348 7.66 4.99 1.04
CA SER A 348 7.11 5.49 2.32
C SER A 348 7.89 6.67 2.88
N ASP A 349 7.26 7.53 3.70
CA ASP A 349 7.98 8.54 4.50
C ASP A 349 9.16 7.95 5.28
N PHE A 350 9.02 6.70 5.73
CA PHE A 350 10.10 5.95 6.37
C PHE A 350 11.27 5.71 5.43
N ASN A 351 11.00 5.17 4.24
CA ASN A 351 12.02 4.90 3.23
C ASN A 351 12.60 6.19 2.65
N ARG A 352 11.81 7.24 2.40
CA ARG A 352 12.31 8.55 1.96
C ARG A 352 13.30 9.15 2.96
N LYS A 353 13.03 9.04 4.27
CA LYS A 353 13.97 9.48 5.30
C LYS A 353 15.28 8.70 5.28
N ARG A 354 15.24 7.39 4.98
CA ARG A 354 16.43 6.55 4.84
C ARG A 354 17.19 6.91 3.55
N LEU A 355 16.50 6.99 2.42
CA LEU A 355 17.08 7.35 1.13
C LEU A 355 17.77 8.72 1.18
N ARG A 356 17.21 9.71 1.89
CA ARG A 356 17.82 11.04 2.08
C ARG A 356 19.10 11.05 2.93
N ARG A 357 19.39 9.98 3.68
CA ARG A 357 20.68 9.84 4.40
C ARG A 357 21.79 9.33 3.48
N ILE A 358 21.43 8.76 2.33
CA ILE A 358 22.39 8.31 1.35
C ILE A 358 23.01 9.53 0.69
N SER A 359 24.33 9.54 0.64
CA SER A 359 25.09 10.54 -0.08
C SER A 359 25.83 9.86 -1.22
N VAL A 360 25.73 10.44 -2.41
CA VAL A 360 26.48 10.03 -3.59
C VAL A 360 27.45 11.15 -3.92
N ASP A 361 28.74 10.83 -3.94
CA ASP A 361 29.75 11.83 -4.29
C ASP A 361 29.75 12.11 -5.79
N PRO A 362 30.18 13.31 -6.21
CA PRO A 362 30.39 13.58 -7.63
C PRO A 362 31.36 12.55 -8.24
N PRO A 363 31.16 12.20 -9.51
CA PRO A 363 31.99 11.21 -10.18
C PRO A 363 33.44 11.71 -10.20
N VAL A 364 34.35 10.93 -9.63
CA VAL A 364 35.78 11.23 -9.68
C VAL A 364 36.25 11.00 -11.12
N ALA A 365 36.90 12.00 -11.71
CA ALA A 365 37.29 12.00 -13.13
C ALA A 365 38.31 10.90 -13.52
N GLU A 366 38.88 10.19 -12.54
CA GLU A 366 39.84 9.09 -12.72
C GLU A 366 39.45 7.86 -11.88
N ALA A 367 38.22 7.35 -12.05
CA ALA A 367 37.90 6.04 -11.48
C ALA A 367 38.71 4.95 -12.20
N SER A 368 39.67 4.34 -11.51
CA SER A 368 40.53 3.27 -12.07
C SER A 368 39.77 1.97 -12.36
N GLN A 369 38.59 1.78 -11.77
CA GLN A 369 37.78 0.58 -11.87
C GLN A 369 36.59 0.82 -12.80
N ARG A 370 36.56 0.14 -13.95
CA ARG A 370 35.44 0.21 -14.90
C ARG A 370 34.36 -0.79 -14.51
N ILE A 371 33.15 -0.31 -14.23
CA ILE A 371 32.01 -1.12 -13.79
C ILE A 371 31.02 -1.33 -14.93
N PHE A 372 30.74 -2.60 -15.22
CA PHE A 372 29.68 -3.04 -16.11
C PHE A 372 28.43 -3.42 -15.33
N CYS A 373 27.34 -2.71 -15.56
CA CYS A 373 26.06 -2.97 -14.93
C CYS A 373 25.19 -3.85 -15.83
N ILE A 374 24.61 -4.89 -15.24
CA ILE A 374 23.78 -5.86 -15.93
C ILE A 374 22.42 -5.89 -15.22
N VAL A 375 21.36 -5.66 -15.99
CA VAL A 375 19.98 -5.72 -15.51
C VAL A 375 19.27 -6.84 -16.23
N MET A 376 18.94 -7.90 -15.50
CA MET A 376 18.14 -9.00 -16.03
C MET A 376 16.66 -8.66 -15.90
N LEU A 377 15.99 -8.42 -17.03
CA LEU A 377 14.55 -8.17 -17.04
C LEU A 377 13.79 -9.46 -16.73
N ILE A 378 13.03 -9.38 -15.66
CA ILE A 378 12.22 -10.45 -15.14
C ILE A 378 10.78 -10.28 -15.66
N GLU A 379 10.29 -9.04 -15.69
CA GLU A 379 8.97 -8.68 -16.19
C GLU A 379 8.71 -9.20 -17.60
N THR A 380 7.54 -9.80 -17.81
CA THR A 380 7.23 -10.44 -19.09
C THR A 380 6.55 -9.48 -20.06
N SER A 381 5.84 -8.46 -19.55
CA SER A 381 5.19 -7.45 -20.38
C SER A 381 6.21 -6.64 -21.16
N ALA A 382 6.12 -6.68 -22.50
CA ALA A 382 6.99 -5.90 -23.37
C ALA A 382 6.87 -4.38 -23.11
N ALA A 383 5.66 -3.89 -22.79
CA ALA A 383 5.45 -2.49 -22.47
C ALA A 383 6.13 -2.10 -21.14
N ALA A 384 5.97 -2.92 -20.11
CA ALA A 384 6.60 -2.67 -18.80
C ALA A 384 8.13 -2.80 -18.88
N ARG A 385 8.65 -3.78 -19.63
CA ARG A 385 10.08 -3.89 -19.94
C ARG A 385 10.62 -2.64 -20.63
N ARG A 386 9.91 -2.11 -21.63
CA ARG A 386 10.31 -0.88 -22.33
C ARG A 386 10.33 0.34 -21.40
N ASP A 387 9.26 0.55 -20.62
CA ASP A 387 9.20 1.70 -19.70
C ASP A 387 10.26 1.59 -18.60
N TYR A 388 10.47 0.39 -18.02
CA TYR A 388 11.52 0.16 -17.05
C TYR A 388 12.93 0.36 -17.64
N THR A 389 13.18 -0.16 -18.84
CA THR A 389 14.47 0.04 -19.56
C THR A 389 14.74 1.52 -19.80
N SER A 390 13.72 2.28 -20.21
CA SER A 390 13.82 3.74 -20.35
C SER A 390 14.16 4.40 -19.01
N ALA A 391 13.47 4.02 -17.93
CA ALA A 391 13.73 4.55 -16.61
C ALA A 391 15.16 4.24 -16.11
N VAL A 392 15.68 3.03 -16.31
CA VAL A 392 17.07 2.68 -15.94
C VAL A 392 18.07 3.53 -16.72
N ARG A 393 17.91 3.63 -18.05
CA ARG A 393 18.79 4.43 -18.92
C ARG A 393 18.77 5.92 -18.56
N GLU A 394 17.60 6.46 -18.24
CA GLU A 394 17.41 7.86 -17.81
C GLU A 394 18.00 8.15 -16.41
N THR A 395 18.12 7.14 -15.54
CA THR A 395 18.41 7.34 -14.10
C THR A 395 19.78 6.84 -13.67
N TRP A 396 19.90 5.67 -13.05
CA TRP A 396 21.17 5.19 -12.49
C TRP A 396 22.03 4.48 -13.55
N GLY A 397 21.43 3.93 -14.60
CA GLY A 397 22.13 3.13 -15.61
C GLY A 397 23.19 3.91 -16.38
N HIS A 398 22.98 5.20 -16.65
CA HIS A 398 23.97 6.04 -17.33
C HIS A 398 25.19 6.41 -16.46
N ARG A 399 25.19 6.03 -15.17
CA ARG A 399 26.30 6.25 -14.23
C ARG A 399 27.32 5.10 -14.26
N CYS A 400 26.95 3.98 -14.85
CA CYS A 400 27.82 2.83 -15.11
C CYS A 400 28.77 3.12 -16.29
N ASP A 401 29.94 2.49 -16.29
CA ASP A 401 30.90 2.62 -17.41
C ASP A 401 30.44 1.81 -18.63
N GLY A 402 29.65 0.76 -18.40
CA GLY A 402 28.86 0.06 -19.40
C GLY A 402 27.57 -0.48 -18.81
N LEU A 403 26.54 -0.63 -19.64
CA LEU A 403 25.21 -1.08 -19.22
C LEU A 403 24.66 -2.10 -20.22
N LEU A 404 24.27 -3.26 -19.73
CA LEU A 404 23.48 -4.26 -20.44
C LEU A 404 22.12 -4.39 -19.75
N VAL A 405 21.05 -4.05 -20.46
CA VAL A 405 19.69 -4.37 -20.01
C VAL A 405 19.23 -5.57 -20.81
N TRP A 406 19.26 -6.75 -20.20
CA TRP A 406 18.99 -8.03 -20.85
C TRP A 406 17.50 -8.35 -20.82
N GLY A 407 16.88 -8.39 -22.00
CA GLY A 407 15.48 -8.79 -22.18
C GLY A 407 15.24 -9.35 -23.57
N GLU A 408 14.27 -10.27 -23.67
CA GLU A 408 13.98 -11.14 -24.82
C GLU A 408 13.57 -10.43 -26.14
N ALA A 409 13.69 -9.11 -26.24
CA ALA A 409 13.22 -8.32 -27.39
C ALA A 409 14.32 -7.57 -28.15
N ASP A 410 15.53 -7.42 -27.62
CA ASP A 410 16.61 -6.75 -28.35
C ASP A 410 17.33 -7.78 -29.23
N ALA A 411 16.72 -8.04 -30.38
CA ALA A 411 17.27 -8.79 -31.52
C ALA A 411 18.60 -8.22 -32.09
N GLU A 412 19.22 -7.25 -31.41
CA GLU A 412 20.57 -6.76 -31.72
C GLU A 412 21.67 -7.65 -31.15
N VAL A 413 21.38 -8.44 -30.10
CA VAL A 413 22.20 -9.60 -29.79
C VAL A 413 21.77 -10.69 -30.74
N ALA A 414 22.39 -10.71 -31.92
CA ALA A 414 22.28 -11.81 -32.86
C ALA A 414 22.35 -13.12 -32.07
N PRO A 415 21.46 -14.11 -32.31
CA PRO A 415 21.61 -15.42 -31.72
C PRO A 415 22.98 -15.92 -32.17
N TRP A 416 23.99 -15.86 -31.29
CA TRP A 416 25.28 -16.50 -31.49
C TRP A 416 24.95 -17.98 -31.67
N SER A 417 24.87 -18.38 -32.94
CA SER A 417 24.48 -19.70 -33.45
C SER A 417 23.79 -20.60 -32.41
N LEU A 418 22.47 -20.50 -32.29
CA LEU A 418 21.58 -21.42 -31.55
C LEU A 418 21.62 -22.89 -32.10
N VAL A 419 22.70 -23.28 -32.77
CA VAL A 419 22.90 -24.57 -33.43
C VAL A 419 24.22 -25.24 -33.04
N ALA A 420 25.14 -24.57 -32.31
CA ALA A 420 26.47 -25.12 -32.09
C ALA A 420 26.59 -26.16 -30.96
N GLN A 421 25.66 -26.24 -30.01
CA GLN A 421 25.69 -27.24 -28.93
C GLN A 421 24.26 -27.59 -28.53
N GLY A 422 23.87 -28.86 -28.60
CA GLY A 422 22.50 -29.40 -28.49
C GLY A 422 21.71 -29.15 -27.18
N GLU A 423 21.91 -28.02 -26.49
CA GLU A 423 21.20 -27.60 -25.27
C GLU A 423 19.72 -27.20 -25.53
N LEU A 424 19.32 -26.96 -26.79
CA LEU A 424 18.01 -26.38 -27.14
C LEU A 424 16.88 -27.36 -27.42
N ALA A 425 17.11 -28.67 -27.34
CA ALA A 425 16.01 -29.63 -27.44
C ALA A 425 15.14 -29.66 -26.15
N GLU A 426 15.65 -29.13 -25.03
CA GLU A 426 15.15 -29.44 -23.69
C GLU A 426 14.88 -28.24 -22.74
N SER A 427 14.89 -26.97 -23.17
CA SER A 427 14.51 -25.85 -22.27
C SER A 427 13.52 -24.87 -22.90
N ASP A 428 12.64 -24.29 -22.07
CA ASP A 428 11.70 -23.25 -22.47
C ASP A 428 12.39 -21.86 -22.43
N ALA A 429 12.02 -20.95 -23.33
CA ALA A 429 12.58 -19.59 -23.38
C ALA A 429 12.26 -18.78 -22.09
N GLU A 430 11.25 -19.22 -21.34
CA GLU A 430 10.89 -18.69 -20.03
C GLU A 430 11.83 -19.11 -18.88
N ASP A 431 12.77 -20.03 -19.08
CA ASP A 431 13.72 -20.43 -18.03
C ASP A 431 14.75 -19.32 -17.73
N ARG A 432 14.71 -18.80 -16.49
CA ARG A 432 15.66 -17.78 -16.03
C ARG A 432 17.09 -18.25 -16.05
N TRP A 433 17.35 -19.51 -15.70
CA TRP A 433 18.72 -20.02 -15.66
C TRP A 433 19.31 -20.11 -17.07
N PHE A 434 18.52 -20.59 -18.03
CA PHE A 434 18.87 -20.53 -19.45
C PHE A 434 19.19 -19.09 -19.90
N ARG A 435 18.31 -18.12 -19.56
CA ARG A 435 18.53 -16.70 -19.90
C ARG A 435 19.81 -16.13 -19.26
N ALA A 436 20.12 -16.50 -18.02
CA ALA A 436 21.34 -16.08 -17.33
C ALA A 436 22.59 -16.63 -18.02
N ARG A 437 22.59 -17.92 -18.41
CA ARG A 437 23.70 -18.52 -19.18
C ARG A 437 23.91 -17.84 -20.53
N GLN A 438 22.84 -17.52 -21.26
CA GLN A 438 22.93 -16.80 -22.55
C GLN A 438 23.48 -15.38 -22.37
N MET A 439 22.99 -14.67 -21.36
CA MET A 439 23.48 -13.33 -21.01
C MET A 439 24.98 -13.36 -20.70
N TRP A 440 25.44 -14.27 -19.84
CA TRP A 440 26.86 -14.37 -19.50
C TRP A 440 27.73 -14.79 -20.69
N ARG A 441 27.25 -15.71 -21.55
CA ARG A 441 27.92 -16.03 -22.84
C ARG A 441 28.10 -14.79 -23.72
N HIS A 442 27.07 -13.95 -23.81
CA HIS A 442 27.16 -12.70 -24.57
C HIS A 442 28.18 -11.73 -23.97
N ILE A 443 28.15 -11.51 -22.65
CA ILE A 443 29.09 -10.64 -21.93
C ILE A 443 30.52 -11.14 -22.11
N ALA A 444 30.75 -12.45 -21.98
CA ALA A 444 32.06 -13.08 -22.15
C ALA A 444 32.67 -12.83 -23.53
N GLY A 445 31.84 -12.92 -24.59
CA GLY A 445 32.30 -12.72 -25.96
C GLY A 445 32.62 -11.27 -26.33
N HIS A 446 32.04 -10.28 -25.64
CA HIS A 446 32.04 -8.89 -26.12
C HIS A 446 32.55 -7.87 -25.09
N GLU A 447 32.31 -8.09 -23.79
CA GLU A 447 32.47 -7.05 -22.77
C GLU A 447 33.44 -7.42 -21.65
N VAL A 448 33.69 -8.70 -21.35
CA VAL A 448 34.50 -9.10 -20.17
C VAL A 448 35.91 -8.48 -20.15
N SER A 449 36.56 -8.35 -21.30
CA SER A 449 37.89 -7.74 -21.42
C SER A 449 37.91 -6.22 -21.22
N ARG A 450 36.75 -5.55 -21.34
CA ARG A 450 36.62 -4.08 -21.31
C ARG A 450 36.31 -3.51 -19.94
N PHE A 451 35.89 -4.35 -18.99
CA PHE A 451 35.47 -3.93 -17.66
C PHE A 451 36.17 -4.73 -16.57
N ASP A 452 36.32 -4.15 -15.39
CA ASP A 452 37.05 -4.73 -14.26
C ASP A 452 36.07 -5.43 -13.29
N TRP A 453 34.85 -4.90 -13.17
CA TRP A 453 33.79 -5.38 -12.29
C TRP A 453 32.45 -5.46 -13.01
N PHE A 454 31.64 -6.45 -12.62
CA PHE A 454 30.33 -6.76 -13.19
C PHE A 454 29.32 -6.83 -12.04
N VAL A 455 28.28 -6.00 -12.08
CA VAL A 455 27.16 -6.06 -11.14
C VAL A 455 25.92 -6.55 -11.86
N ALA A 456 25.41 -7.72 -11.47
CA ALA A 456 24.22 -8.31 -12.05
C ALA A 456 23.06 -8.21 -11.07
N VAL A 457 21.99 -7.53 -11.48
CA VAL A 457 20.77 -7.32 -10.69
C VAL A 457 19.54 -7.65 -11.53
N ASP A 458 18.42 -7.89 -10.86
CA ASP A 458 17.12 -7.94 -11.55
C ASP A 458 16.50 -6.54 -11.76
N ASP A 459 15.31 -6.48 -12.35
CA ASP A 459 14.53 -5.26 -12.54
C ASP A 459 13.95 -4.64 -11.25
N GLY A 460 14.23 -5.23 -10.08
CA GLY A 460 14.01 -4.64 -8.77
C GLY A 460 15.24 -3.91 -8.21
N GLY A 461 16.41 -4.02 -8.83
CA GLY A 461 17.66 -3.40 -8.37
C GLY A 461 17.87 -1.97 -8.87
N PHE A 462 18.15 -1.05 -7.95
CA PHE A 462 18.67 0.30 -8.23
C PHE A 462 20.08 0.42 -7.66
N VAL A 463 21.10 0.43 -8.53
CA VAL A 463 22.51 0.47 -8.13
C VAL A 463 22.98 1.92 -7.95
N LEU A 464 23.57 2.23 -6.80
CA LEU A 464 24.24 3.49 -6.51
C LEU A 464 25.71 3.35 -6.92
N VAL A 465 25.99 3.55 -8.21
CA VAL A 465 27.24 3.13 -8.86
C VAL A 465 28.49 3.74 -8.21
N GLU A 466 28.44 4.99 -7.78
CA GLU A 466 29.56 5.65 -7.10
C GLU A 466 29.87 5.03 -5.74
N ASN A 467 28.84 4.58 -5.03
CA ASN A 467 29.01 3.87 -3.77
C ASN A 467 29.48 2.43 -4.00
N LEU A 468 29.03 1.79 -5.08
CA LEU A 468 29.57 0.50 -5.52
C LEU A 468 31.08 0.59 -5.83
N ARG A 469 31.56 1.68 -6.44
CA ARG A 469 33.01 1.90 -6.66
C ARG A 469 33.82 1.87 -5.36
N ARG A 470 33.27 2.42 -4.27
CA ARG A 470 33.91 2.37 -2.94
C ARG A 470 33.99 0.95 -2.40
N LEU A 471 32.93 0.16 -2.60
CA LEU A 471 32.91 -1.24 -2.19
C LEU A 471 33.97 -2.07 -2.94
N VAL A 472 34.02 -1.96 -4.27
CA VAL A 472 34.93 -2.78 -5.07
C VAL A 472 36.40 -2.36 -4.97
N ALA A 473 36.67 -1.11 -4.57
CA ALA A 473 38.03 -0.64 -4.31
C ALA A 473 38.69 -1.34 -3.12
N GLU A 474 37.90 -1.86 -2.18
CA GLU A 474 38.37 -2.61 -1.00
C GLU A 474 38.48 -4.12 -1.26
N LEU A 475 38.14 -4.59 -2.47
CA LEU A 475 38.20 -5.99 -2.85
C LEU A 475 39.42 -6.28 -3.74
N PRO A 476 40.03 -7.46 -3.64
CA PRO A 476 41.12 -7.85 -4.53
C PRO A 476 40.61 -7.96 -5.98
N SER A 477 41.37 -7.36 -6.90
CA SER A 477 41.06 -7.35 -8.33
C SER A 477 41.86 -8.38 -9.14
N ASP A 478 42.75 -9.12 -8.49
CA ASP A 478 43.66 -10.11 -9.07
C ASP A 478 43.20 -11.56 -8.84
N ILE A 479 42.38 -11.80 -7.81
CA ILE A 479 41.84 -13.12 -7.43
C ILE A 479 40.34 -13.16 -7.73
N PRO A 480 39.77 -14.25 -8.29
CA PRO A 480 38.33 -14.36 -8.52
C PRO A 480 37.49 -14.00 -7.28
N SER A 481 36.61 -13.02 -7.41
CA SER A 481 35.72 -12.55 -6.34
C SER A 481 34.25 -12.65 -6.75
N TYR A 482 33.49 -13.52 -6.08
CA TYR A 482 32.03 -13.55 -6.11
C TYR A 482 31.51 -12.90 -4.82
N THR A 483 30.90 -11.72 -4.93
CA THR A 483 30.62 -10.87 -3.78
C THR A 483 29.12 -10.63 -3.64
N VAL A 484 28.62 -10.77 -2.42
CA VAL A 484 27.18 -10.72 -2.06
C VAL A 484 26.97 -9.95 -0.74
N SER A 485 25.77 -9.38 -0.51
CA SER A 485 25.45 -8.74 0.79
C SER A 485 25.10 -9.77 1.87
N GLU A 486 24.49 -10.87 1.44
CA GLU A 486 24.04 -11.96 2.30
C GLU A 486 24.44 -13.32 1.70
N VAL A 487 24.69 -14.29 2.58
CA VAL A 487 25.09 -15.67 2.26
C VAL A 487 23.92 -16.59 2.60
N PRO A 488 23.60 -17.63 1.80
CA PRO A 488 24.41 -18.21 0.71
C PRO A 488 24.48 -17.40 -0.59
N TYR A 489 23.48 -16.57 -0.87
CA TYR A 489 23.40 -15.70 -2.04
C TYR A 489 22.47 -14.53 -1.72
N SER A 490 22.56 -13.44 -2.46
CA SER A 490 21.68 -12.28 -2.26
C SER A 490 20.45 -12.34 -3.16
N GLY A 491 19.29 -11.99 -2.60
CA GLY A 491 18.02 -12.01 -3.36
C GLY A 491 17.97 -11.02 -4.51
N TRP A 492 18.78 -9.97 -4.49
CA TRP A 492 18.71 -8.87 -5.46
C TRP A 492 19.74 -8.95 -6.60
N GLY A 493 20.75 -9.84 -6.50
CA GLY A 493 21.87 -9.87 -7.43
C GLY A 493 23.22 -10.22 -6.81
N TYR A 494 24.30 -9.93 -7.54
CA TYR A 494 25.68 -10.19 -7.12
C TYR A 494 26.70 -9.33 -7.87
N VAL A 495 27.94 -9.30 -7.35
CA VAL A 495 29.06 -8.57 -7.94
C VAL A 495 30.22 -9.53 -8.21
N LEU A 496 30.70 -9.57 -9.46
CA LEU A 496 31.87 -10.32 -9.89
C LEU A 496 33.00 -9.37 -10.29
N ASN A 497 34.25 -9.74 -10.04
CA ASN A 497 35.36 -9.17 -10.80
C ASN A 497 35.56 -9.93 -12.12
N ARG A 498 36.42 -9.40 -13.00
CA ARG A 498 36.74 -10.02 -14.29
C ARG A 498 37.13 -11.49 -14.16
N GLN A 499 38.02 -11.84 -13.23
CA GLN A 499 38.48 -13.22 -13.08
C GLN A 499 37.34 -14.15 -12.65
N ALA A 500 36.43 -13.72 -11.77
CA ALA A 500 35.25 -14.51 -11.42
C ALA A 500 34.25 -14.63 -12.57
N ALA A 501 34.10 -13.59 -13.41
CA ALA A 501 33.29 -13.67 -14.62
C ALA A 501 33.84 -14.71 -15.61
N ASP A 502 35.15 -14.74 -15.83
CA ASP A 502 35.81 -15.76 -16.66
C ASP A 502 35.63 -17.17 -16.09
N GLN A 503 35.75 -17.33 -14.76
CA GLN A 503 35.53 -18.62 -14.08
C GLN A 503 34.08 -19.08 -14.14
N LEU A 504 33.11 -18.17 -13.98
CA LEU A 504 31.69 -18.49 -14.17
C LEU A 504 31.44 -19.04 -15.57
N MET A 505 32.04 -18.43 -16.58
CA MET A 505 31.93 -18.89 -17.97
C MET A 505 32.54 -20.27 -18.18
N ALA A 506 33.75 -20.50 -17.67
CA ALA A 506 34.39 -21.81 -17.74
C ALA A 506 33.58 -22.89 -17.00
N SER A 507 32.89 -22.53 -15.92
CA SER A 507 32.08 -23.47 -15.14
C SER A 507 30.83 -23.95 -15.88
N PHE A 508 30.33 -23.24 -16.90
CA PHE A 508 29.11 -23.64 -17.60
C PHE A 508 29.24 -24.96 -18.36
N ASP A 509 30.45 -25.36 -18.71
CA ASP A 509 30.76 -26.64 -19.35
C ASP A 509 31.13 -27.74 -18.34
N ASP A 510 31.31 -27.41 -17.05
CA ASP A 510 31.57 -28.36 -15.96
C ASP A 510 30.29 -29.13 -15.60
N GLU A 511 30.38 -30.45 -15.44
CA GLU A 511 29.24 -31.31 -15.09
C GLU A 511 28.61 -30.98 -13.73
N ARG A 512 29.36 -30.34 -12.82
CA ARG A 512 28.88 -29.91 -11.49
C ARG A 512 28.06 -28.62 -11.57
N CYS A 513 28.20 -27.84 -12.65
CA CYS A 513 27.33 -26.69 -12.90
C CYS A 513 26.00 -27.19 -13.50
N PRO A 514 24.85 -26.94 -12.86
CA PRO A 514 23.59 -27.50 -13.34
C PRO A 514 23.23 -27.03 -14.75
N ARG A 515 22.77 -27.96 -15.59
CA ARG A 515 22.25 -27.63 -16.92
C ARG A 515 20.83 -27.08 -16.83
N PRO A 516 20.41 -26.20 -17.76
CA PRO A 516 19.00 -25.85 -17.94
C PRO A 516 18.14 -27.10 -18.16
N THR A 517 16.94 -27.15 -17.59
CA THR A 517 15.99 -28.26 -17.76
C THR A 517 14.61 -27.73 -18.16
N ARG A 518 13.72 -28.61 -18.67
CA ARG A 518 12.30 -28.26 -18.94
C ARG A 518 11.51 -27.95 -17.68
N GLU A 519 11.90 -28.52 -16.55
CA GLU A 519 11.26 -28.22 -15.28
C GLU A 519 11.66 -26.81 -14.87
N ARG A 520 10.68 -25.90 -14.77
CA ARG A 520 10.92 -24.53 -14.29
C ARG A 520 11.70 -24.61 -12.97
N ALA A 521 12.96 -24.23 -13.00
CA ALA A 521 13.74 -23.95 -11.79
C ALA A 521 12.87 -23.02 -10.92
N LYS A 522 12.71 -23.36 -9.64
CA LYS A 522 11.94 -22.50 -8.74
C LYS A 522 12.61 -21.13 -8.72
N LEU A 523 11.82 -20.08 -8.73
CA LEU A 523 12.22 -18.70 -8.98
C LEU A 523 13.39 -18.15 -8.13
N SER A 524 13.68 -18.75 -6.97
CA SER A 524 14.81 -18.44 -6.08
C SER A 524 16.11 -19.20 -6.41
N GLU A 525 16.12 -20.00 -7.47
CA GLU A 525 17.24 -20.89 -7.79
C GLU A 525 18.30 -20.22 -8.66
N GLU A 526 18.02 -19.18 -9.45
CA GLU A 526 19.04 -18.61 -10.37
C GLU A 526 20.33 -18.19 -9.64
N TYR A 527 20.24 -17.36 -8.60
CA TYR A 527 21.41 -16.93 -7.83
C TYR A 527 22.08 -18.10 -7.10
N ASN A 528 21.29 -19.11 -6.71
CA ASN A 528 21.82 -20.34 -6.15
C ASN A 528 22.55 -21.19 -7.21
N LEU A 529 22.11 -21.18 -8.47
CA LEU A 529 22.73 -21.88 -9.59
C LEU A 529 24.02 -21.18 -10.01
N VAL A 530 24.04 -19.85 -10.09
CA VAL A 530 25.27 -19.06 -10.27
C VAL A 530 26.29 -19.40 -9.18
N LYS A 531 25.85 -19.39 -7.92
CA LYS A 531 26.68 -19.81 -6.77
C LYS A 531 27.20 -21.24 -6.97
N ALA A 532 26.34 -22.20 -7.29
CA ALA A 532 26.74 -23.60 -7.45
C ALA A 532 27.81 -23.77 -8.55
N CYS A 533 27.67 -23.06 -9.66
CA CYS A 533 28.63 -23.08 -10.76
C CYS A 533 29.97 -22.44 -10.36
N LEU A 534 29.96 -21.31 -9.63
CA LEU A 534 31.18 -20.70 -9.09
C LEU A 534 31.87 -21.58 -8.03
N GLU A 535 31.09 -22.23 -7.16
CA GLU A 535 31.62 -23.18 -6.17
C GLU A 535 32.25 -24.41 -6.84
N ALA A 536 31.72 -24.88 -7.98
CA ALA A 536 32.32 -25.96 -8.75
C ALA A 536 33.76 -25.63 -9.20
N VAL A 537 34.05 -24.36 -9.46
CA VAL A 537 35.38 -23.84 -9.81
C VAL A 537 36.12 -23.19 -8.64
N ASN A 538 35.74 -23.53 -7.40
CA ASN A 538 36.34 -23.08 -6.14
C ASN A 538 36.29 -21.56 -5.88
N VAL A 539 35.31 -20.86 -6.46
CA VAL A 539 35.04 -19.44 -6.17
C VAL A 539 33.92 -19.37 -5.12
N LEU A 540 34.31 -19.08 -3.88
CA LEU A 540 33.38 -19.00 -2.74
C LEU A 540 32.78 -17.59 -2.59
N PRO A 541 31.56 -17.46 -2.04
CA PRO A 541 30.94 -16.16 -1.81
C PRO A 541 31.68 -15.34 -0.74
N VAL A 542 31.94 -14.07 -1.04
CA VAL A 542 32.43 -13.07 -0.12
C VAL A 542 31.26 -12.21 0.36
N GLN A 543 30.95 -12.26 1.66
CA GLN A 543 29.93 -11.39 2.26
C GLN A 543 30.54 -10.04 2.62
N TRP A 544 30.23 -8.96 1.88
CA TRP A 544 30.88 -7.67 2.16
C TRP A 544 30.39 -7.00 3.44
N ASP A 545 29.12 -7.21 3.83
CA ASP A 545 28.57 -6.56 5.03
C ASP A 545 29.19 -7.08 6.33
N GLN A 546 29.95 -8.18 6.27
CA GLN A 546 30.76 -8.71 7.36
C GLN A 546 32.21 -8.19 7.36
N ARG A 547 32.65 -7.48 6.31
CA ARG A 547 34.02 -6.94 6.21
C ARG A 547 34.11 -5.52 6.75
N THR A 548 34.90 -5.32 7.78
CA THR A 548 35.01 -4.03 8.48
C THR A 548 35.58 -2.91 7.59
N GLU A 549 36.45 -3.26 6.64
CA GLU A 549 37.06 -2.34 5.69
C GLU A 549 36.00 -1.77 4.75
N ILE A 550 35.15 -2.64 4.21
CA ILE A 550 34.04 -2.24 3.34
C ILE A 550 33.01 -1.43 4.13
N ARG A 551 32.61 -1.87 5.33
CA ARG A 551 31.67 -1.10 6.17
C ARG A 551 32.20 0.31 6.47
N ARG A 552 33.51 0.46 6.69
CA ARG A 552 34.16 1.77 6.88
C ARG A 552 34.16 2.59 5.60
N ALA A 553 34.50 2.00 4.45
CA ALA A 553 34.47 2.66 3.15
C ALA A 553 33.07 3.12 2.75
N LEU A 554 32.03 2.40 3.22
CA LEU A 554 30.63 2.74 3.00
C LEU A 554 30.04 3.70 4.06
N GLU A 555 30.86 4.16 5.02
CA GLU A 555 30.44 5.04 6.11
C GLU A 555 29.21 4.49 6.87
N CYS A 556 29.24 3.22 7.24
CA CYS A 556 28.22 2.60 8.09
C CYS A 556 28.45 2.98 9.56
N GLU A 557 27.62 3.85 10.13
CA GLU A 557 27.76 4.33 11.52
C GLU A 557 27.50 3.25 12.57
N ARG A 558 26.62 2.29 12.28
CA ARG A 558 26.23 1.20 13.17
C ARG A 558 26.44 -0.15 12.51
N ASP A 559 26.62 -1.18 13.32
CA ASP A 559 26.75 -2.56 12.85
C ASP A 559 25.47 -3.08 12.17
N ASP A 560 24.30 -2.55 12.55
CA ASP A 560 23.00 -2.87 11.95
C ASP A 560 22.65 -1.99 10.72
N SER A 561 23.54 -1.07 10.33
CA SER A 561 23.33 -0.22 9.16
C SER A 561 23.37 -1.03 7.88
N GLN A 562 22.40 -0.77 6.99
CA GLN A 562 22.25 -1.48 5.72
C GLN A 562 23.02 -0.81 4.59
N SER A 563 23.88 -1.57 3.92
CA SER A 563 24.50 -1.18 2.65
C SER A 563 23.56 -1.47 1.47
N VAL A 564 22.69 -2.47 1.59
CA VAL A 564 21.62 -2.78 0.64
C VAL A 564 20.26 -2.50 1.28
N ILE A 565 19.50 -1.59 0.69
CA ILE A 565 18.25 -1.07 1.24
C ILE A 565 17.08 -1.82 0.61
N ASN A 566 16.45 -2.70 1.38
CA ASN A 566 15.20 -3.32 0.94
C ASN A 566 14.03 -2.33 1.13
N LEU A 567 13.43 -1.88 0.03
CA LEU A 567 12.26 -1.00 0.01
C LEU A 567 10.94 -1.78 -0.02
N LYS A 568 10.97 -3.09 -0.30
CA LYS A 568 9.80 -3.98 -0.32
C LYS A 568 9.31 -4.32 1.09
N THR A 569 10.20 -4.31 2.09
CA THR A 569 9.89 -4.65 3.49
C THR A 569 10.38 -3.57 4.45
N ARG A 570 9.62 -3.33 5.52
CA ARG A 570 10.06 -2.45 6.60
C ARG A 570 10.82 -3.28 7.62
N GLN A 571 12.14 -3.31 7.53
CA GLN A 571 12.97 -4.04 8.49
C GLN A 571 13.08 -3.25 9.81
N ARG A 572 13.02 -3.95 10.95
CA ARG A 572 13.10 -3.36 12.29
C ARG A 572 14.53 -2.89 12.54
N GLY A 573 14.71 -1.60 12.78
CA GLY A 573 15.92 -1.05 13.40
C GLY A 573 17.15 -0.80 12.53
N SER A 574 17.08 -0.82 11.19
CA SER A 574 18.28 -0.59 10.38
C SER A 574 18.38 0.85 9.89
N ASP A 575 19.33 1.58 10.48
CA ASP A 575 19.89 2.77 9.81
C ASP A 575 20.45 2.36 8.43
N VAL A 576 20.74 3.32 7.57
CA VAL A 576 21.37 3.03 6.28
C VAL A 576 22.79 3.53 6.31
N CYS A 577 23.71 2.77 5.71
CA CYS A 577 25.05 3.28 5.51
C CYS A 577 24.97 4.56 4.67
N LYS A 578 25.74 5.58 5.03
CA LYS A 578 25.71 6.86 4.32
C LYS A 578 26.10 6.70 2.85
N ARG A 579 26.91 5.69 2.52
CA ARG A 579 27.20 5.27 1.14
C ARG A 579 26.57 3.92 0.82
N ALA A 580 25.26 3.77 1.04
CA ALA A 580 24.54 2.57 0.61
C ALA A 580 24.77 2.29 -0.89
N VAL A 581 24.87 1.02 -1.26
CA VAL A 581 25.31 0.55 -2.59
C VAL A 581 24.12 0.23 -3.50
N LEU A 582 23.01 -0.20 -2.92
CA LEU A 582 21.84 -0.63 -3.70
C LEU A 582 20.55 -0.38 -2.95
N ALA A 583 19.49 -0.01 -3.68
CA ALA A 583 18.12 -0.05 -3.20
C ALA A 583 17.32 -1.08 -3.99
N TYR A 584 16.60 -1.95 -3.28
CA TYR A 584 15.86 -3.06 -3.86
C TYR A 584 14.36 -2.85 -3.71
N MET A 585 13.63 -2.81 -4.82
CA MET A 585 12.25 -2.30 -4.90
C MET A 585 11.35 -3.15 -5.78
N ILE A 586 10.04 -2.87 -5.74
CA ILE A 586 9.10 -3.44 -6.71
C ILE A 586 9.43 -2.81 -8.08
N PRO A 587 9.64 -3.61 -9.14
CA PRO A 587 9.96 -3.11 -10.47
C PRO A 587 8.86 -2.17 -10.97
N ALA A 588 9.16 -0.88 -11.04
CA ALA A 588 8.27 0.14 -11.58
C ALA A 588 9.07 1.36 -12.05
N ALA A 589 8.78 1.82 -13.27
CA ALA A 589 9.49 2.94 -13.86
C ALA A 589 9.29 4.24 -13.07
N SER A 590 8.09 4.46 -12.52
CA SER A 590 7.79 5.61 -11.65
C SER A 590 8.63 5.59 -10.36
N VAL A 591 8.70 4.44 -9.70
CA VAL A 591 9.48 4.26 -8.45
C VAL A 591 10.96 4.48 -8.72
N THR A 592 11.47 3.97 -9.84
CA THR A 592 12.87 4.15 -10.27
C THR A 592 13.22 5.64 -10.43
N ARG A 593 12.37 6.40 -11.15
CA ARG A 593 12.55 7.84 -11.36
C ARG A 593 12.45 8.64 -10.07
N ASP A 594 11.51 8.28 -9.19
CA ASP A 594 11.34 8.96 -7.90
C ASP A 594 12.49 8.67 -6.92
N LEU A 595 13.04 7.46 -6.94
CA LEU A 595 14.23 7.12 -6.15
C LEU A 595 15.44 7.91 -6.62
N TYR A 596 15.64 7.97 -7.94
CA TYR A 596 16.68 8.81 -8.54
C TYR A 596 16.55 10.27 -8.09
N ARG A 597 15.34 10.86 -8.16
CA ARG A 597 15.11 12.22 -7.69
C ARG A 597 15.43 12.38 -6.19
N THR A 598 15.00 11.42 -5.38
CA THR A 598 15.20 11.46 -3.92
C THR A 598 16.68 11.42 -3.53
N VAL A 599 17.50 10.67 -4.26
CA VAL A 599 18.93 10.49 -3.93
C VAL A 599 19.83 11.50 -4.64
N TYR A 600 19.52 11.87 -5.88
CA TYR A 600 20.42 12.67 -6.74
C TYR A 600 19.98 14.14 -6.93
N THR A 601 18.74 14.54 -6.62
CA THR A 601 18.23 15.88 -6.97
C THR A 601 17.73 16.76 -5.81
N GLU A 602 17.54 16.22 -4.60
CA GLU A 602 17.17 17.00 -3.42
C GLU A 602 18.31 17.00 -2.37
N PRO A 603 18.92 18.15 -2.04
CA PRO A 603 19.69 18.31 -0.81
C PRO A 603 18.80 18.43 0.44
#